data_AF-A0A7J7H2L7-F1
#
_entry.id   AF-A0A7J7H2L7-F1
#
_cell.length_a   1.000
_cell.length_b   1.000
_cell.length_c   1.000
_cell.angle_alpha   90.00
_cell.angle_beta   90.00
_cell.angle_gamma   90.00
#
_symmetry.space_group_name_H-M   'P 1'
#
loop_
_entity.id
_entity.type
_entity.pdbx_description
1 polymer ?
#
loop_
_entity_poly.entity_id
_entity_poly.type
_entity_poly.pdbx_seq_one_letter_code
_entity_poly.pdbx_strand_id
1 'polypeptide(L)'
;MELQMSNADKNLPAIGEESQVGFDEQLQELIRRGLDFDTWTSIISKIEKTYPDNIEKICSVYDSFLSEYPLCHGYWRKYAAHKAHLCTVDKVGEIFERAVQSATYCVGNFYALKSSCSFCWNNFLLFKRAMSFVGKDYLCYPLWDKYIEFESSQQQWIFLAKIYVQTLKFPTKRLCRYYDKYTSLCFEYFTVNILF
;
A
#
# COMPACT_ATOMS: atom_id res chain seq x y z
N MET A 1 56.30 0.40 40.46
CA MET A 1 56.30 -0.08 39.07
C MET A 1 55.65 -1.45 39.09
N GLU A 2 54.74 -1.72 38.15
CA GLU A 2 53.95 -2.96 37.98
C GLU A 2 52.80 -3.19 38.98
N LEU A 3 51.64 -3.78 38.64
CA LEU A 3 50.82 -3.94 37.43
C LEU A 3 49.52 -4.65 37.89
N GLN A 4 48.50 -4.68 37.02
CA GLN A 4 47.33 -5.59 36.97
C GLN A 4 45.98 -4.96 37.39
N MET A 5 45.38 -4.26 36.42
CA MET A 5 43.93 -4.21 36.24
C MET A 5 43.50 -5.58 35.71
N SER A 6 42.74 -6.34 36.51
CA SER A 6 42.11 -7.59 36.09
C SER A 6 40.87 -7.30 35.25
N ASN A 7 41.00 -7.43 33.93
CA ASN A 7 39.88 -7.59 33.01
C ASN A 7 39.08 -8.85 33.37
N ALA A 8 37.81 -8.67 33.72
CA ALA A 8 36.84 -9.75 33.80
C ALA A 8 35.57 -9.36 33.01
N ASP A 9 35.74 -9.14 31.71
CA ASP A 9 34.64 -9.29 30.75
C ASP A 9 34.53 -10.78 30.39
N LYS A 10 33.56 -11.48 30.97
CA LYS A 10 33.02 -12.72 30.40
C LYS A 10 31.53 -12.83 30.64
N ASN A 11 30.80 -12.51 29.57
CA ASN A 11 29.59 -13.18 29.08
C ASN A 11 28.44 -13.35 30.08
N LEU A 12 27.56 -12.34 30.09
CA LEU A 12 26.15 -12.54 30.43
C LEU A 12 25.46 -13.13 29.19
N PRO A 13 24.79 -14.30 29.25
CA PRO A 13 24.07 -14.81 28.10
C PRO A 13 22.86 -13.89 27.84
N ALA A 14 22.71 -13.46 26.58
CA ALA A 14 21.55 -12.73 26.12
C ALA A 14 20.31 -13.63 26.22
N ILE A 15 19.57 -13.51 27.32
CA ILE A 15 18.28 -14.20 27.58
C ILE A 15 17.23 -13.92 26.48
N GLY A 16 17.51 -12.98 25.58
CA GLY A 16 16.71 -12.72 24.39
C GLY A 16 16.90 -13.70 23.23
N GLU A 17 18.09 -14.29 23.03
CA GLU A 17 18.46 -14.96 21.75
C GLU A 17 17.91 -16.39 21.61
N GLU A 18 17.93 -17.21 22.66
CA GLU A 18 17.43 -18.60 22.60
C GLU A 18 15.92 -18.69 22.31
N SER A 19 15.15 -17.72 22.79
CA SER A 19 13.70 -17.63 22.48
C SER A 19 13.44 -17.17 21.04
N GLN A 20 14.40 -16.47 20.42
CA GLN A 20 14.28 -15.97 19.05
C GLN A 20 14.52 -17.08 18.02
N VAL A 21 15.60 -17.85 18.21
CA VAL A 21 16.02 -18.90 17.27
C VAL A 21 14.94 -20.00 17.16
N GLY A 22 14.35 -20.40 18.28
CA GLY A 22 13.28 -21.39 18.29
C GLY A 22 12.01 -20.94 17.56
N PHE A 23 11.69 -19.64 17.57
CA PHE A 23 10.52 -19.12 16.87
C PHE A 23 10.72 -19.11 15.34
N ASP A 24 11.91 -18.72 14.88
CA ASP A 24 12.22 -18.64 13.45
C ASP A 24 12.27 -20.04 12.82
N GLU A 25 12.84 -21.03 13.51
CA GLU A 25 12.82 -22.44 13.06
C GLU A 25 11.41 -23.02 13.03
N GLN A 26 10.59 -22.75 14.06
CA GLN A 26 9.18 -23.14 14.08
C GLN A 26 8.39 -22.51 12.94
N LEU A 27 8.63 -21.23 12.65
CA LEU A 27 7.98 -20.52 11.56
C LEU A 27 8.34 -21.15 10.20
N GLN A 28 9.62 -21.44 9.96
CA GLN A 28 10.08 -22.06 8.70
C GLN A 28 9.48 -23.46 8.49
N GLU A 29 9.42 -24.28 9.55
CA GLU A 29 8.82 -25.61 9.45
C GLU A 29 7.30 -25.54 9.23
N LEU A 30 6.62 -24.57 9.83
CA LEU A 30 5.19 -24.35 9.60
C LEU A 30 4.91 -23.85 8.17
N ILE A 31 5.73 -22.94 7.64
CA ILE A 31 5.65 -22.49 6.25
C ILE A 31 5.79 -23.66 5.29
N ARG A 32 6.78 -24.54 5.52
CA ARG A 32 7.02 -25.72 4.68
C ARG A 32 5.84 -26.70 4.63
N ARG A 33 5.02 -26.73 5.67
CA ARG A 33 3.84 -27.61 5.78
C ARG A 33 2.59 -27.05 5.10
N GLY A 34 2.59 -25.77 4.73
CA GLY A 34 1.39 -25.08 4.28
C GLY A 34 0.52 -24.70 5.48
N LEU A 35 0.49 -23.41 5.78
CA LEU A 35 -0.27 -22.83 6.89
C LEU A 35 -1.65 -22.39 6.41
N ASP A 36 -2.67 -22.65 7.24
CA ASP A 36 -4.01 -22.09 7.06
C ASP A 36 -4.04 -20.60 7.41
N PHE A 37 -5.04 -19.91 6.87
CA PHE A 37 -5.18 -18.46 7.03
C PHE A 37 -5.32 -18.07 8.52
N ASP A 38 -6.08 -18.83 9.31
CA ASP A 38 -6.32 -18.49 10.72
C ASP A 38 -5.05 -18.62 11.57
N THR A 39 -4.22 -19.64 11.32
CA THR A 39 -2.91 -19.76 11.97
C THR A 39 -1.97 -18.61 11.58
N TRP A 40 -1.94 -18.21 10.31
CA TRP A 40 -1.19 -17.02 9.90
C TRP A 40 -1.59 -15.76 10.63
N THR A 41 -2.89 -15.49 10.74
CA THR A 41 -3.38 -14.30 11.46
C THR A 41 -3.02 -14.34 12.95
N SER A 42 -3.02 -15.54 13.55
CA SER A 42 -2.62 -15.75 14.94
C SER A 42 -1.13 -15.48 15.16
N ILE A 43 -0.28 -15.95 14.24
CA ILE A 43 1.17 -15.69 14.24
C ILE A 43 1.43 -14.19 14.11
N ILE A 44 0.80 -13.52 13.14
CA ILE A 44 0.95 -12.08 12.93
C ILE A 44 0.55 -11.32 14.20
N SER A 45 -0.61 -11.64 14.80
CA SER A 45 -1.06 -10.98 16.03
C SER A 45 -0.11 -11.21 17.21
N LYS A 46 0.49 -12.40 17.31
CA LYS A 46 1.47 -12.71 18.35
C LYS A 46 2.73 -11.87 18.17
N ILE A 47 3.27 -11.78 16.95
CA ILE A 47 4.50 -11.01 16.67
C ILE A 47 4.27 -9.52 16.90
N GLU A 48 3.14 -8.98 16.43
CA GLU A 48 2.77 -7.57 16.66
C GLU A 48 2.71 -7.22 18.16
N LYS A 49 2.29 -8.17 19.01
CA LYS A 49 2.22 -7.98 20.47
C LYS A 49 3.56 -8.19 21.17
N THR A 50 4.32 -9.21 20.76
CA THR A 50 5.56 -9.59 21.46
C THR A 50 6.75 -8.73 21.04
N TYR A 51 6.79 -8.26 19.80
CA TYR A 51 7.93 -7.53 19.23
C TYR A 51 7.49 -6.29 18.43
N PRO A 52 6.82 -5.29 19.05
CA PRO A 52 6.29 -4.13 18.34
C PRO A 52 7.36 -3.28 17.63
N ASP A 53 8.57 -3.22 18.20
CA ASP A 53 9.67 -2.40 17.67
C ASP A 53 10.67 -3.19 16.80
N ASN A 54 10.49 -4.51 16.66
CA ASN A 54 11.38 -5.34 15.83
C ASN A 54 10.87 -5.41 14.39
N ILE A 55 11.23 -4.39 13.60
CA ILE A 55 10.80 -4.27 12.21
C ILE A 55 11.26 -5.45 11.34
N GLU A 56 12.44 -6.02 11.58
CA GLU A 56 12.99 -7.10 10.74
C GLU A 56 12.14 -8.36 10.84
N LYS A 57 11.72 -8.73 12.06
CA LYS A 57 10.83 -9.88 12.28
C LYS A 57 9.45 -9.66 11.68
N ILE A 58 8.89 -8.47 11.88
CA ILE A 58 7.61 -8.09 11.28
C ILE A 58 7.72 -8.21 9.75
N CYS A 59 8.79 -7.68 9.15
CA CYS A 59 9.01 -7.78 7.71
C CYS A 59 9.12 -9.23 7.23
N SER A 60 9.90 -10.07 7.90
CA SER A 60 10.09 -11.48 7.52
C SER A 60 8.76 -12.27 7.49
N VAL A 61 7.92 -12.08 8.52
CA VAL A 61 6.64 -12.79 8.62
C VAL A 61 5.62 -12.24 7.64
N TYR A 62 5.53 -10.93 7.48
CA TYR A 62 4.64 -10.33 6.50
C TYR A 62 5.06 -10.68 5.06
N ASP A 63 6.35 -10.71 4.75
CA ASP A 63 6.86 -11.09 3.43
C ASP A 63 6.52 -12.57 3.12
N SER A 64 6.64 -13.47 4.10
CA SER A 64 6.27 -14.88 3.97
C SER A 64 4.75 -15.10 3.87
N PHE A 65 3.96 -14.34 4.62
CA PHE A 65 2.50 -14.42 4.55
C PHE A 65 1.96 -13.89 3.22
N LEU A 66 2.49 -12.76 2.74
CA LEU A 66 2.01 -12.08 1.54
C LEU A 66 2.51 -12.73 0.24
N SER A 67 3.55 -13.56 0.29
CA SER A 67 3.90 -14.44 -0.84
C SER A 67 2.85 -15.52 -1.07
N GLU A 68 2.27 -16.07 0.00
CA GLU A 68 1.19 -17.07 -0.08
C GLU A 68 -0.18 -16.43 -0.34
N TYR A 69 -0.45 -15.27 0.28
CA TYR A 69 -1.74 -14.58 0.20
C TYR A 69 -1.62 -13.15 -0.38
N PRO A 70 -1.21 -12.99 -1.65
CA PRO A 70 -0.95 -11.67 -2.25
C PRO A 70 -2.19 -10.78 -2.39
N LEU A 71 -3.40 -11.38 -2.45
CA LEU A 71 -4.67 -10.66 -2.59
C LEU A 71 -5.16 -9.98 -1.28
N CYS A 72 -4.50 -10.25 -0.16
CA CYS A 72 -4.86 -9.73 1.16
C CYS A 72 -4.44 -8.26 1.36
N HIS A 73 -5.00 -7.34 0.57
CA HIS A 73 -4.69 -5.89 0.60
C HIS A 73 -4.84 -5.23 1.98
N GLY A 74 -5.71 -5.76 2.86
CA GLY A 74 -5.81 -5.30 4.25
C GLY A 74 -4.52 -5.48 5.04
N TYR A 75 -3.81 -6.59 4.82
CA TYR A 75 -2.54 -6.90 5.47
C TYR A 75 -1.38 -6.13 4.85
N TRP A 76 -1.37 -5.91 3.54
CA TRP A 76 -0.43 -4.97 2.90
C TRP A 76 -0.48 -3.58 3.54
N ARG A 77 -1.69 -3.07 3.86
CA ARG A 77 -1.85 -1.78 4.58
C ARG A 77 -1.33 -1.83 6.01
N LYS A 78 -1.58 -2.92 6.74
CA LYS A 78 -1.04 -3.10 8.11
C LYS A 78 0.48 -3.16 8.10
N TYR A 79 1.05 -3.94 7.18
CA TYR A 79 2.50 -4.05 7.00
C TYR A 79 3.15 -2.70 6.72
N ALA A 80 2.58 -1.95 5.78
CA ALA A 80 3.03 -0.60 5.47
C ALA A 80 2.89 0.37 6.66
N ALA A 81 1.83 0.26 7.47
CA ALA A 81 1.65 1.09 8.66
C ALA A 81 2.71 0.82 9.73
N HIS A 82 3.04 -0.45 9.99
CA HIS A 82 4.13 -0.83 10.89
C HIS A 82 5.48 -0.30 10.41
N LYS A 83 5.76 -0.41 9.11
CA LYS A 83 6.99 0.13 8.53
C LYS A 83 7.02 1.66 8.52
N ALA A 84 5.89 2.32 8.32
CA ALA A 84 5.79 3.78 8.38
C ALA A 84 6.09 4.35 9.78
N HIS A 85 5.81 3.57 10.84
CA HIS A 85 6.14 3.97 12.21
C HIS A 85 7.65 3.91 12.51
N LEU A 86 8.36 2.99 11.82
CA LEU A 86 9.76 2.64 12.14
C LEU A 86 10.77 3.04 11.05
N CYS A 87 10.33 3.51 9.87
CA CYS A 87 11.17 3.78 8.70
C CYS A 87 10.74 5.04 7.91
N THR A 88 11.58 5.44 6.95
CA THR A 88 11.30 6.54 6.01
C THR A 88 10.18 6.22 5.03
N VAL A 89 9.50 7.28 4.55
CA VAL A 89 8.34 7.20 3.64
C VAL A 89 8.65 6.45 2.34
N ASP A 90 9.89 6.49 1.86
CA ASP A 90 10.31 5.81 0.63
C ASP A 90 10.15 4.28 0.72
N LYS A 91 10.52 3.70 1.86
CA LYS A 91 10.39 2.24 2.08
C LYS A 91 8.94 1.77 2.14
N VAL A 92 8.00 2.67 2.43
CA VAL A 92 6.56 2.39 2.43
C VAL A 92 6.04 2.31 0.99
N GLY A 93 6.52 3.20 0.12
CA GLY A 93 6.21 3.17 -1.32
C GLY A 93 6.64 1.86 -1.97
N GLU A 94 7.84 1.36 -1.64
CA GLU A 94 8.37 0.08 -2.16
C GLU A 94 7.48 -1.12 -1.80
N ILE A 95 6.92 -1.16 -0.58
CA ILE A 95 6.00 -2.23 -0.17
C ILE A 95 4.75 -2.22 -1.05
N PHE A 96 4.17 -1.05 -1.27
CA PHE A 96 2.96 -0.95 -2.07
C PHE A 96 3.22 -1.20 -3.56
N GLU A 97 4.40 -0.86 -4.06
CA GLU A 97 4.82 -1.23 -5.41
C GLU A 97 4.91 -2.77 -5.54
N ARG A 98 5.47 -3.46 -4.54
CA ARG A 98 5.46 -4.93 -4.46
C ARG A 98 4.03 -5.49 -4.39
N ALA A 99 3.14 -4.86 -3.64
CA ALA A 99 1.73 -5.26 -3.54
C ALA A 99 1.01 -5.13 -4.89
N VAL A 100 1.27 -4.07 -5.65
CA VAL A 100 0.72 -3.85 -7.00
C VAL A 100 1.28 -4.88 -7.99
N GLN A 101 2.56 -5.24 -7.89
CA GLN A 101 3.14 -6.30 -8.73
C GLN A 101 2.53 -7.68 -8.41
N SER A 102 2.28 -7.96 -7.14
CA SER A 102 1.73 -9.25 -6.70
C SER A 102 0.23 -9.39 -7.00
N ALA A 103 -0.52 -8.28 -6.96
CA ALA A 103 -1.96 -8.25 -7.19
C ALA A 103 -2.38 -7.02 -8.00
N THR A 104 -2.01 -7.01 -9.28
CA THR A 104 -2.13 -5.86 -10.19
C THR A 104 -3.56 -5.42 -10.46
N TYR A 105 -4.54 -6.31 -10.36
CA TYR A 105 -5.95 -5.97 -10.58
C TYR A 105 -6.67 -5.47 -9.32
N CYS A 106 -5.97 -5.39 -8.17
CA CYS A 106 -6.58 -4.93 -6.93
C CYS A 106 -6.62 -3.39 -6.87
N VAL A 107 -7.83 -2.83 -6.98
CA VAL A 107 -8.09 -1.39 -6.77
C VAL A 107 -7.53 -0.90 -5.42
N GLY A 108 -7.65 -1.73 -4.38
CA GLY A 108 -7.19 -1.41 -3.02
C GLY A 108 -5.69 -1.18 -2.92
N ASN A 109 -4.88 -1.93 -3.67
CA ASN A 109 -3.41 -1.80 -3.64
C ASN A 109 -2.98 -0.48 -4.30
N PHE A 110 -3.57 -0.12 -5.45
CA PHE A 110 -3.31 1.17 -6.09
C PHE A 110 -3.77 2.36 -5.25
N TYR A 111 -4.91 2.24 -4.57
CA TYR A 111 -5.40 3.29 -3.69
C TYR A 111 -4.46 3.48 -2.49
N ALA A 112 -4.02 2.38 -1.87
CA ALA A 112 -3.07 2.43 -0.77
C ALA A 112 -1.71 3.00 -1.19
N LEU A 113 -1.19 2.58 -2.36
CA LEU A 113 0.02 3.16 -2.95
C LEU A 113 -0.12 4.68 -3.12
N LYS A 114 -1.22 5.15 -3.73
CA LYS A 114 -1.46 6.59 -3.92
C LYS A 114 -1.57 7.36 -2.60
N SER A 115 -2.14 6.76 -1.56
CA SER A 115 -2.32 7.38 -0.25
C SER A 115 -1.00 7.51 0.51
N SER A 116 -0.15 6.48 0.47
CA SER A 116 1.13 6.47 1.19
C SER A 116 2.22 7.22 0.45
N CYS A 117 2.11 7.30 -0.86
CA CYS A 117 3.09 7.88 -1.76
C CYS A 117 2.55 9.21 -2.29
N SER A 118 2.37 10.19 -1.38
CA SER A 118 1.89 11.54 -1.74
C SER A 118 2.96 12.34 -2.48
N PHE A 119 4.23 12.10 -2.14
CA PHE A 119 5.40 12.86 -2.60
C PHE A 119 6.20 12.17 -3.72
N CYS A 120 5.92 10.90 -4.03
CA CYS A 120 6.73 10.14 -4.97
C CYS A 120 6.34 10.44 -6.42
N TRP A 121 7.33 10.31 -7.30
CA TRP A 121 7.38 10.81 -8.67
C TRP A 121 6.10 10.60 -9.49
N ASN A 122 5.57 11.71 -10.00
CA ASN A 122 4.60 11.80 -11.09
C ASN A 122 3.26 11.05 -10.85
N ASN A 123 2.43 11.61 -9.96
CA ASN A 123 1.06 11.17 -9.68
C ASN A 123 0.24 10.85 -10.95
N PHE A 124 0.45 11.59 -12.03
CA PHE A 124 -0.20 11.35 -13.32
C PHE A 124 0.16 9.99 -13.94
N LEU A 125 1.45 9.60 -13.91
CA LEU A 125 1.87 8.28 -14.39
C LEU A 125 1.29 7.16 -13.54
N LEU A 126 1.21 7.35 -12.22
CA LEU A 126 0.58 6.38 -11.32
C LEU A 126 -0.91 6.20 -11.64
N PHE A 127 -1.67 7.29 -11.84
CA PHE A 127 -3.08 7.20 -12.21
C PHE A 127 -3.27 6.52 -13.57
N LYS A 128 -2.47 6.88 -14.58
CA LYS A 128 -2.51 6.20 -15.88
C LYS A 128 -2.25 4.70 -15.77
N ARG A 129 -1.23 4.31 -15.01
CA ARG A 129 -0.91 2.90 -14.77
C ARG A 129 -2.02 2.20 -14.00
N ALA A 130 -2.57 2.82 -12.96
CA ALA A 130 -3.68 2.24 -12.22
C ALA A 130 -4.86 1.98 -13.16
N MET A 131 -5.27 2.99 -13.94
CA MET A 131 -6.41 2.89 -14.85
C MET A 131 -6.23 1.89 -15.99
N SER A 132 -5.00 1.61 -16.44
CA SER A 132 -4.77 0.57 -17.46
C SER A 132 -5.11 -0.83 -16.95
N PHE A 133 -4.93 -1.08 -15.64
CA PHE A 133 -5.23 -2.38 -15.03
C PHE A 133 -6.63 -2.46 -14.42
N VAL A 134 -7.00 -1.48 -13.59
CA VAL A 134 -8.23 -1.53 -12.79
C VAL A 134 -9.38 -0.69 -13.34
N GLY A 135 -9.15 0.08 -14.42
CA GLY A 135 -10.14 1.03 -14.94
C GLY A 135 -11.43 0.40 -15.50
N LYS A 136 -11.45 -0.93 -15.68
CA LYS A 136 -12.64 -1.69 -16.09
C LYS A 136 -13.45 -2.25 -14.90
N ASP A 137 -12.93 -2.16 -13.69
CA ASP A 137 -13.59 -2.68 -12.49
C ASP A 137 -14.76 -1.76 -12.10
N TYR A 138 -15.91 -2.35 -11.78
CA TYR A 138 -17.10 -1.61 -11.35
C TYR A 138 -16.85 -0.75 -10.09
N LEU A 139 -15.95 -1.20 -9.22
CA LEU A 139 -15.58 -0.56 -7.95
C LEU A 139 -14.31 0.31 -8.04
N CYS A 140 -13.80 0.61 -9.24
CA CYS A 140 -12.62 1.49 -9.40
C CYS A 140 -12.90 2.99 -9.11
N TYR A 141 -14.13 3.35 -8.77
CA TYR A 141 -14.54 4.74 -8.51
C TYR A 141 -13.67 5.53 -7.51
N PRO A 142 -13.08 4.94 -6.43
CA PRO A 142 -12.22 5.72 -5.53
C PRO A 142 -10.96 6.26 -6.21
N LEU A 143 -10.43 5.53 -7.19
CA LEU A 143 -9.27 5.96 -7.98
C LEU A 143 -9.68 7.05 -8.96
N TRP A 144 -10.85 6.95 -9.59
CA TRP A 144 -11.37 8.01 -10.47
C TRP A 144 -11.64 9.29 -9.70
N ASP A 145 -12.23 9.21 -8.50
CA ASP A 145 -12.48 10.38 -7.67
C ASP A 145 -11.18 11.11 -7.32
N LYS A 146 -10.14 10.37 -6.94
CA LYS A 146 -8.81 10.94 -6.65
C LYS A 146 -8.11 11.48 -7.90
N TYR A 147 -8.29 10.84 -9.05
CA TYR A 147 -7.71 11.32 -10.29
C TYR A 147 -8.38 12.63 -10.76
N ILE A 148 -9.70 12.70 -10.67
CA ILE A 148 -10.48 13.90 -10.97
C ILE A 148 -10.11 15.04 -10.02
N GLU A 149 -9.98 14.77 -8.71
CA GLU A 149 -9.52 15.75 -7.72
C GLU A 149 -8.13 16.30 -8.06
N PHE A 150 -7.20 15.43 -8.46
CA PHE A 150 -5.86 15.81 -8.89
C PHE A 150 -5.85 16.70 -10.13
N GLU A 151 -6.56 16.31 -11.21
CA GLU A 151 -6.61 17.12 -12.44
C GLU A 151 -7.35 18.45 -12.23
N SER A 152 -8.35 18.46 -11.33
CA SER A 152 -9.08 19.68 -10.97
C SER A 152 -8.17 20.66 -10.23
N SER A 153 -7.25 20.18 -9.38
CA SER A 153 -6.28 21.04 -8.69
C SER A 153 -5.23 21.64 -9.65
N GLN A 154 -4.99 21.02 -10.81
CA GLN A 154 -4.10 21.57 -11.85
C GLN A 154 -4.77 22.67 -12.70
N GLN A 155 -6.09 22.87 -12.57
CA GLN A 155 -6.89 23.83 -13.35
C GLN A 155 -6.79 23.61 -14.88
N GLN A 156 -6.53 22.37 -15.30
CA GLN A 156 -6.39 21.98 -16.70
C GLN A 156 -7.69 21.40 -17.25
N TRP A 157 -8.62 22.28 -17.59
CA TRP A 157 -10.01 21.90 -17.88
C TRP A 157 -10.21 21.01 -19.11
N ILE A 158 -9.38 21.17 -20.14
CA ILE A 158 -9.40 20.30 -21.33
C ILE A 158 -9.05 18.85 -20.94
N PHE A 159 -8.07 18.67 -20.06
CA PHE A 159 -7.68 17.35 -19.58
C PHE A 159 -8.75 16.78 -18.64
N LEU A 160 -9.32 17.60 -17.77
CA LEU A 160 -10.44 17.21 -16.92
C LEU A 160 -11.64 16.70 -17.73
N ALA A 161 -12.02 17.39 -18.80
CA ALA A 161 -13.08 16.94 -19.71
C ALA A 161 -12.75 15.59 -20.36
N LYS A 162 -11.49 15.38 -20.80
CA LYS A 162 -11.04 14.08 -21.32
C LYS A 162 -11.15 12.96 -20.28
N ILE A 163 -10.82 13.25 -19.01
CA ILE A 163 -10.95 12.29 -17.92
C ILE A 163 -12.41 11.91 -17.68
N TYR A 164 -13.33 12.88 -17.66
CA TYR A 164 -14.75 12.58 -17.56
C TYR A 164 -15.24 11.71 -18.73
N VAL A 165 -14.85 12.00 -19.98
CA VAL A 165 -15.21 11.14 -21.12
C VAL A 165 -14.66 9.72 -20.95
N GLN A 166 -13.45 9.57 -20.39
CA GLN A 166 -12.88 8.25 -20.10
C GLN A 166 -13.64 7.50 -19.01
N THR A 167 -14.09 8.18 -17.94
CA THR A 167 -14.85 7.54 -16.86
C THR A 167 -16.19 7.01 -17.33
N LEU A 168 -16.77 7.66 -18.36
CA LEU A 168 -18.04 7.26 -18.97
C LEU A 168 -17.92 6.04 -19.90
N LYS A 169 -16.70 5.63 -20.26
CA LYS A 169 -16.46 4.51 -21.19
C LYS A 169 -16.82 3.14 -20.60
N PHE A 170 -16.67 2.98 -19.28
CA PHE A 170 -16.95 1.73 -18.58
C PHE A 170 -17.95 1.96 -17.44
N PRO A 171 -18.89 1.03 -17.21
CA PRO A 171 -19.86 1.18 -16.14
C PRO A 171 -19.17 1.07 -14.78
N THR A 172 -19.25 2.14 -13.99
CA THR A 172 -18.76 2.19 -12.60
C THR A 172 -19.92 2.49 -11.66
N LYS A 173 -19.76 2.18 -10.36
CA LYS A 173 -20.79 2.46 -9.35
C LYS A 173 -21.22 3.94 -9.29
N ARG A 174 -20.33 4.87 -9.67
CA ARG A 174 -20.57 6.32 -9.64
C ARG A 174 -20.78 6.95 -11.02
N LEU A 175 -21.06 6.13 -12.05
CA LEU A 175 -21.19 6.58 -13.44
C LEU A 175 -22.16 7.76 -13.60
N CYS A 176 -23.38 7.67 -13.05
CA CYS A 176 -24.37 8.75 -13.17
C CYS A 176 -23.83 10.07 -12.59
N ARG A 177 -23.16 10.02 -11.44
CA ARG A 177 -22.55 11.20 -10.83
C ARG A 177 -21.45 11.81 -11.70
N TYR A 178 -20.68 11.00 -12.42
CA TYR A 178 -19.68 11.51 -13.36
C TYR A 178 -20.33 12.15 -14.57
N TYR A 179 -21.43 11.58 -15.08
CA TYR A 179 -22.20 12.15 -16.18
C TYR A 179 -22.80 13.51 -15.82
N ASP A 180 -23.40 13.64 -14.65
CA ASP A 180 -24.00 14.90 -14.18
C ASP A 180 -22.92 16.00 -14.08
N LYS A 181 -21.77 15.67 -13.46
CA LYS A 181 -20.64 16.61 -13.35
C LYS A 181 -20.08 17.01 -14.71
N TYR A 182 -19.93 16.06 -15.62
CA TYR A 182 -19.47 16.33 -16.99
C TYR A 182 -20.43 17.29 -17.71
N THR A 183 -21.74 17.04 -17.57
CA THR A 183 -22.79 17.86 -18.18
C THR A 183 -22.76 19.29 -17.62
N SER A 184 -22.68 19.44 -16.29
CA SER A 184 -22.52 20.76 -15.65
C SER A 184 -21.28 21.50 -16.14
N LEU A 185 -20.15 20.80 -16.22
CA LEU A 185 -18.90 21.38 -16.72
C LEU A 185 -19.07 21.87 -18.17
N CYS A 186 -19.65 21.05 -19.06
CA CYS A 186 -19.95 21.48 -20.43
C CYS A 186 -20.84 22.73 -20.47
N PHE A 187 -21.92 22.79 -19.67
CA PHE A 187 -22.79 23.97 -19.62
C PHE A 187 -22.05 25.23 -19.17
N GLU A 188 -21.18 25.15 -18.17
CA GLU A 188 -20.34 26.29 -17.74
C GLU A 188 -19.40 26.74 -18.87
N TYR A 189 -18.73 25.80 -19.56
CA TYR A 189 -17.85 26.11 -20.68
C TYR A 189 -18.56 26.82 -21.84
N PHE A 190 -19.76 26.36 -22.19
CA PHE A 190 -20.57 26.95 -23.27
C PHE A 190 -21.15 28.31 -22.89
N THR A 191 -21.58 28.50 -21.63
CA THR A 191 -22.16 29.78 -21.17
C THR A 191 -21.11 30.88 -21.12
N VAL A 192 -19.87 30.56 -20.72
CA VAL A 192 -18.78 31.54 -20.61
C VAL A 192 -18.17 31.91 -21.98
N ASN A 193 -18.14 30.99 -22.95
CA ASN A 193 -17.52 31.25 -24.28
C ASN A 193 -18.49 31.76 -25.36
N ILE A 194 -19.80 31.84 -25.09
CA ILE A 194 -20.79 32.41 -26.03
C ILE A 194 -21.29 33.80 -25.58
N LEU A 195 -21.05 34.20 -24.33
CA LEU A 195 -21.48 35.50 -23.78
C LEU A 195 -20.40 36.60 -23.79
N PHE A 196 -19.25 36.37 -24.44
CA PHE A 196 -18.23 37.38 -24.75
C PHE A 196 -17.72 37.20 -26.18
#